data_AF-A0A0D6LNR6-F1
#
_entry.id   AF-A0A0D6LNR6-F1
#
_cell.length_a   1.000
_cell.length_b   1.000
_cell.length_c   1.000
_cell.angle_alpha   90.00
_cell.angle_beta   90.00
_cell.angle_gamma   90.00
#
_symmetry.space_group_name_H-M   'P 1'
#
loop_
_entity.id
_entity.type
_entity.pdbx_description
1 polymer ?
#
loop_
_entity_poly.entity_id
_entity_poly.type
_entity_poly.pdbx_seq_one_letter_code
_entity_poly.pdbx_strand_id
1 'polypeptide(L)'
;MTVFLGDWSKGFRGLAALPKYKKEFQESIGTAIQYAKTLNCNKVHIMAGIPAKDDGDVSKVFVENVSYAAAKLGEANLMCLIEPINHYTIPGYFLSSYEQGYIQVAQVPSRDEPSTSGEIDYKYVFGLLQSTNPNWTIGLEHNFHDAHGAPRDWVPGLGLTM
;
A
#
# COMPACT_ATOMS: atom_id res chain seq x y z
N MET A 1 -1.19 6.78 4.80
CA MET A 1 -2.45 6.38 5.45
C MET A 1 -3.34 5.67 4.46
N THR A 2 -4.33 4.90 4.90
CA THR A 2 -5.23 4.13 4.02
C THR A 2 -6.69 4.53 4.25
N VAL A 3 -7.51 4.51 3.20
CA VAL A 3 -8.97 4.69 3.28
C VAL A 3 -9.64 3.55 4.06
N PHE A 4 -10.92 3.70 4.41
CA PHE A 4 -11.65 2.63 5.10
C PHE A 4 -11.65 1.34 4.29
N LEU A 5 -11.38 0.22 4.98
CA LEU A 5 -11.07 -1.05 4.34
C LEU A 5 -12.21 -2.06 4.36
N GLY A 6 -13.33 -1.71 4.99
CA GLY A 6 -14.32 -2.70 5.42
C GLY A 6 -13.89 -3.44 6.69
N ASP A 7 -14.75 -4.33 7.16
CA ASP A 7 -14.51 -5.12 8.36
C ASP A 7 -13.52 -6.27 8.07
N TRP A 8 -12.30 -6.14 8.58
CA TRP A 8 -11.24 -7.12 8.36
C TRP A 8 -11.61 -8.52 8.85
N SER A 9 -12.40 -8.62 9.92
CA SER A 9 -12.85 -9.88 10.51
C SER A 9 -13.86 -10.62 9.62
N LYS A 10 -14.54 -9.88 8.73
CA LYS A 10 -15.45 -10.40 7.71
C LYS A 10 -14.76 -10.65 6.36
N GLY A 11 -13.43 -10.56 6.32
CA GLY A 11 -12.63 -10.86 5.13
C GLY A 11 -12.42 -9.69 4.18
N PHE A 12 -12.88 -8.47 4.51
CA PHE A 12 -12.62 -7.30 3.67
C PHE A 12 -11.14 -6.93 3.66
N ARG A 13 -10.66 -6.46 2.51
CA ARG A 13 -9.28 -6.01 2.28
C ARG A 13 -9.27 -4.75 1.43
N GLY A 14 -10.22 -3.85 1.63
CA GLY A 14 -10.50 -2.73 0.73
C GLY A 14 -11.82 -2.89 -0.02
N LEU A 15 -12.31 -1.76 -0.53
CA LEU A 15 -13.65 -1.63 -1.11
C LEU A 15 -13.64 -1.12 -2.56
N ALA A 16 -12.49 -0.64 -3.07
CA ALA A 16 -12.45 0.13 -4.30
C ALA A 16 -12.89 -0.67 -5.54
N ALA A 17 -12.66 -1.99 -5.55
CA ALA A 17 -13.09 -2.90 -6.60
C ALA A 17 -14.47 -3.53 -6.33
N LEU A 18 -15.13 -3.26 -5.20
CA LEU A 18 -16.34 -3.98 -4.81
C LEU A 18 -17.62 -3.22 -5.24
N PRO A 19 -18.41 -3.71 -6.23
CA PRO A 19 -19.54 -2.96 -6.78
C PRO A 19 -20.60 -2.59 -5.73
N LYS A 20 -20.89 -3.52 -4.80
CA LYS A 20 -21.90 -3.36 -3.76
C LYS A 20 -21.54 -2.30 -2.71
N TYR A 21 -20.26 -1.95 -2.60
CA TYR A 21 -19.72 -1.05 -1.56
C TYR A 21 -19.25 0.30 -2.12
N LYS A 22 -19.59 0.62 -3.38
CA LYS A 22 -19.20 1.87 -4.06
C LYS A 22 -19.55 3.12 -3.23
N LYS A 23 -20.76 3.19 -2.67
CA LYS A 23 -21.19 4.34 -1.88
C LYS A 23 -20.36 4.50 -0.60
N GLU A 24 -20.18 3.41 0.14
CA GLU A 24 -19.39 3.38 1.38
C GLU A 24 -17.92 3.73 1.12
N PHE A 25 -17.35 3.23 0.03
CA PHE A 25 -16.02 3.62 -0.42
C PHE A 25 -15.92 5.14 -0.64
N GLN A 26 -16.83 5.73 -1.42
CA GLN A 26 -16.80 7.16 -1.73
C GLN A 26 -16.98 8.06 -0.49
N GLU A 27 -17.86 7.66 0.43
CA GLU A 27 -18.07 8.35 1.71
C GLU A 27 -16.81 8.30 2.58
N SER A 28 -16.09 7.18 2.57
CA SER A 28 -14.86 7.03 3.36
C SER A 28 -13.71 7.96 2.94
N ILE A 29 -13.71 8.45 1.68
CA ILE A 29 -12.68 9.36 1.18
C ILE A 29 -12.67 10.68 1.97
N GLY A 30 -13.85 11.21 2.33
CA GLY A 30 -13.96 12.44 3.12
C GLY A 30 -13.31 12.29 4.49
N THR A 31 -13.58 11.16 5.16
CA THR A 31 -12.93 10.81 6.42
C THR A 31 -11.41 10.69 6.25
N ALA A 32 -10.94 9.98 5.23
CA ALA A 32 -9.50 9.85 4.97
C ALA A 32 -8.80 11.20 4.76
N ILE A 33 -9.43 12.13 4.04
CA ILE A 33 -8.93 13.51 3.88
C ILE A 33 -8.82 14.22 5.24
N GLN A 34 -9.83 14.10 6.10
CA GLN A 34 -9.83 14.72 7.42
C GLN A 34 -8.67 14.19 8.29
N TYR A 35 -8.48 12.87 8.31
CA TYR A 35 -7.34 12.28 9.02
C TYR A 35 -6.02 12.72 8.38
N ALA A 36 -5.93 12.78 7.04
CA ALA A 36 -4.69 13.15 6.33
C ALA A 36 -4.23 14.55 6.73
N LYS A 37 -5.15 15.51 6.75
CA LYS A 37 -4.88 16.87 7.19
C LYS A 37 -4.48 16.92 8.66
N THR A 38 -5.22 16.22 9.53
CA THR A 38 -4.95 16.18 10.97
C THR A 38 -3.56 15.61 11.28
N LEU A 39 -3.15 14.56 10.57
CA LEU A 39 -1.88 13.85 10.78
C LEU A 39 -0.73 14.40 9.92
N ASN A 40 -0.97 15.48 9.16
CA ASN A 40 -0.03 16.03 8.18
C ASN A 40 0.54 14.96 7.22
N CYS A 41 -0.32 14.00 6.82
CA CYS A 41 0.02 12.95 5.87
C CYS A 41 -0.37 13.38 4.46
N ASN A 42 0.59 13.37 3.53
CA ASN A 42 0.36 13.80 2.14
C ASN A 42 -0.01 12.65 1.18
N LYS A 43 -0.11 11.42 1.67
CA LYS A 43 -0.30 10.20 0.87
C LYS A 43 -1.43 9.33 1.44
N VAL A 44 -2.39 9.02 0.59
CA VAL A 44 -3.54 8.18 0.93
C VAL A 44 -3.58 6.97 -0.02
N HIS A 45 -3.48 5.78 0.56
CA HIS A 45 -3.55 4.49 -0.12
C HIS A 45 -5.02 4.04 -0.27
N ILE A 46 -5.36 3.59 -1.47
CA ILE A 46 -6.62 2.99 -1.86
C ILE A 46 -6.44 1.48 -2.03
N MET A 47 -6.95 0.70 -1.06
CA MET A 47 -6.95 -0.76 -1.20
C MET A 47 -8.09 -1.23 -2.12
N ALA A 48 -7.74 -2.13 -3.04
CA ALA A 48 -8.63 -2.63 -4.08
C ALA A 48 -9.76 -3.51 -3.51
N GLY A 49 -9.43 -4.46 -2.64
CA GLY A 49 -10.39 -5.44 -2.10
C GLY A 49 -10.34 -6.79 -2.81
N ILE A 50 -11.18 -7.71 -2.33
CA ILE A 50 -11.34 -9.07 -2.85
C ILE A 50 -12.75 -9.18 -3.44
N PRO A 51 -12.92 -9.04 -4.77
CA PRO A 51 -14.23 -9.16 -5.41
C PRO A 51 -14.74 -10.60 -5.40
N ALA A 52 -16.06 -10.75 -5.39
CA ALA A 52 -16.70 -12.04 -5.56
C ALA A 52 -16.56 -12.52 -7.03
N LYS A 53 -16.63 -13.84 -7.25
CA LYS A 53 -16.51 -14.40 -8.61
C LYS A 53 -17.62 -13.96 -9.57
N ASP A 54 -18.77 -13.62 -9.02
CA ASP A 54 -19.98 -13.17 -9.73
C ASP A 54 -20.13 -11.64 -9.73
N ASP A 55 -19.19 -10.90 -9.13
CA ASP A 55 -19.12 -9.47 -9.35
C ASP A 55 -18.81 -9.23 -10.84
N GLY A 56 -19.60 -8.35 -11.48
CA GLY A 56 -19.55 -8.11 -12.92
C GLY A 56 -18.23 -7.47 -13.41
N ASP A 57 -18.29 -6.29 -14.02
CA ASP A 57 -17.07 -5.61 -14.49
C ASP A 57 -16.35 -4.91 -13.33
N VAL A 58 -15.58 -5.71 -12.58
CA VAL A 58 -14.84 -5.28 -11.39
C VAL A 58 -13.78 -4.22 -11.74
N SER A 59 -13.13 -4.37 -12.90
CA SER A 59 -12.10 -3.43 -13.38
C SER A 59 -12.67 -2.06 -13.63
N LYS A 60 -13.85 -1.97 -14.24
CA LYS A 60 -14.55 -0.70 -14.42
C LYS A 60 -14.87 -0.05 -13.07
N VAL A 61 -15.38 -0.81 -12.11
CA VAL A 61 -15.70 -0.30 -10.77
C VAL A 61 -14.44 0.23 -10.08
N PHE A 62 -13.33 -0.50 -10.13
CA PHE A 62 -12.06 -0.08 -9.56
C PHE A 62 -11.56 1.23 -10.17
N VAL A 63 -11.53 1.33 -11.51
CA VAL A 63 -11.10 2.54 -12.22
C VAL A 63 -11.97 3.74 -11.88
N GLU A 64 -13.30 3.58 -11.86
CA GLU A 64 -14.24 4.64 -11.48
C GLU A 64 -13.99 5.14 -10.05
N ASN A 65 -13.77 4.22 -9.11
CA ASN A 65 -13.55 4.53 -7.70
C ASN A 65 -12.19 5.17 -7.45
N VAL A 66 -11.11 4.65 -8.04
CA VAL A 66 -9.78 5.27 -7.96
C VAL A 66 -9.77 6.65 -8.60
N SER A 67 -10.44 6.83 -9.75
CA SER A 67 -10.57 8.15 -10.40
C SER A 67 -11.30 9.15 -9.50
N TYR A 68 -12.40 8.73 -8.87
CA TYR A 68 -13.11 9.55 -7.89
C TYR A 68 -12.23 9.92 -6.70
N ALA A 69 -11.52 8.95 -6.12
CA ALA A 69 -10.64 9.16 -4.98
C ALA A 69 -9.49 10.11 -5.35
N ALA A 70 -8.84 9.91 -6.49
CA ALA A 70 -7.75 10.75 -6.98
C ALA A 70 -8.20 12.20 -7.17
N ALA A 71 -9.39 12.44 -7.76
CA ALA A 71 -9.93 13.78 -7.91
C ALA A 71 -10.17 14.46 -6.54
N LYS A 72 -10.82 13.76 -5.60
CA LYS A 72 -11.12 14.29 -4.26
C LYS A 72 -9.88 14.53 -3.40
N LEU A 73 -8.91 13.63 -3.47
CA LEU A 73 -7.62 13.78 -2.80
C LEU A 73 -6.81 14.92 -3.43
N GLY A 74 -6.86 15.07 -4.76
CA GLY A 74 -6.22 16.18 -5.49
C GLY A 74 -6.75 17.55 -5.09
N GLU A 75 -8.08 17.70 -4.90
CA GLU A 75 -8.70 18.92 -4.34
C GLU A 75 -8.12 19.30 -2.95
N ALA A 76 -7.61 18.31 -2.20
CA ALA A 76 -6.98 18.48 -0.90
C ALA A 76 -5.44 18.51 -0.93
N ASN A 77 -4.82 18.52 -2.11
CA ASN A 77 -3.37 18.40 -2.32
C ASN A 77 -2.76 17.13 -1.70
N LEU A 78 -3.48 16.01 -1.80
CA LEU A 78 -3.06 14.69 -1.31
C LEU A 78 -2.79 13.75 -2.49
N MET A 79 -1.73 12.97 -2.37
CA MET A 79 -1.36 11.94 -3.35
C MET A 79 -2.20 10.68 -3.13
N CYS A 80 -2.87 10.23 -4.18
CA CYS A 80 -3.57 8.95 -4.22
C CYS A 80 -2.58 7.84 -4.60
N LEU A 81 -2.51 6.78 -3.80
CA LEU A 81 -1.65 5.62 -4.03
C LEU A 81 -2.50 4.36 -4.23
N ILE A 82 -2.01 3.46 -5.10
CA ILE A 82 -2.49 2.08 -5.22
C ILE A 82 -1.31 1.14 -4.98
N GLU A 83 -1.58 -0.01 -4.37
CA GLU A 83 -0.56 -1.02 -4.08
C GLU A 83 -1.03 -2.37 -4.61
N PRO A 84 -0.31 -2.95 -5.59
CA PRO A 84 -0.47 -4.35 -5.93
C PRO A 84 -0.01 -5.25 -4.79
N ILE A 85 -0.85 -6.21 -4.39
CA ILE A 85 -0.52 -7.18 -3.33
C ILE A 85 -0.54 -8.58 -3.93
N ASN A 86 0.53 -9.33 -3.69
CA ASN A 86 0.70 -10.66 -4.24
C ASN A 86 -0.36 -11.66 -3.71
N HIS A 87 -0.62 -12.70 -4.51
CA HIS A 87 -1.64 -13.70 -4.21
C HIS A 87 -1.31 -14.62 -3.02
N TYR A 88 -0.06 -14.67 -2.57
CA TYR A 88 0.33 -15.42 -1.36
C TYR A 88 -0.09 -14.65 -0.11
N THR A 89 0.12 -13.33 -0.08
CA THR A 89 -0.24 -12.48 1.07
C THR A 89 -1.74 -12.26 1.17
N ILE A 90 -2.42 -11.95 0.05
CA ILE A 90 -3.87 -11.78 0.02
C ILE A 90 -4.44 -12.54 -1.19
N PRO A 91 -4.85 -13.81 -1.01
CA PRO A 91 -5.49 -14.58 -2.07
C PRO A 91 -6.76 -13.88 -2.59
N GLY A 92 -6.86 -13.74 -3.92
CA GLY A 92 -8.01 -13.15 -4.59
C GLY A 92 -8.05 -11.62 -4.59
N TYR A 93 -6.99 -10.94 -4.12
CA TYR A 93 -6.91 -9.47 -4.19
C TYR A 93 -6.94 -8.98 -5.64
N PHE A 94 -7.78 -7.98 -5.92
CA PHE A 94 -8.04 -7.52 -7.29
C PHE A 94 -6.77 -7.01 -7.99
N LEU A 95 -5.97 -6.21 -7.31
CA LEU A 95 -4.73 -5.65 -7.85
C LEU A 95 -3.55 -6.54 -7.42
N SER A 96 -3.32 -7.66 -8.12
CA SER A 96 -2.28 -8.64 -7.76
C SER A 96 -1.13 -8.76 -8.78
N SER A 97 -1.04 -7.82 -9.73
CA SER A 97 0.06 -7.71 -10.70
C SER A 97 0.78 -6.35 -10.59
N TYR A 98 2.11 -6.38 -10.73
CA TYR A 98 3.03 -5.31 -10.34
C TYR A 98 3.23 -4.19 -11.37
N GLU A 99 2.61 -4.27 -12.53
CA GLU A 99 2.94 -3.43 -13.69
C GLU A 99 2.68 -1.92 -13.46
N GLN A 100 2.04 -1.51 -12.33
CA GLN A 100 1.71 -0.11 -12.01
C GLN A 100 1.75 0.23 -10.49
N GLY A 101 2.62 -0.41 -9.69
CA GLY A 101 2.65 -0.26 -8.22
C GLY A 101 3.63 0.76 -7.63
N TYR A 102 3.38 1.13 -6.35
CA TYR A 102 4.33 1.85 -5.48
C TYR A 102 5.38 0.90 -4.86
N ILE A 103 6.50 1.44 -4.38
CA ILE A 103 7.60 0.63 -3.81
C ILE A 103 7.42 0.49 -2.28
N GLN A 104 7.11 -0.74 -1.85
CA GLN A 104 7.21 -1.22 -0.47
C GLN A 104 8.18 -2.39 -0.42
N VAL A 105 8.88 -2.55 0.71
CA VAL A 105 9.94 -3.55 0.86
C VAL A 105 9.82 -4.32 2.16
N ALA A 106 10.10 -5.63 2.08
CA ALA A 106 10.21 -6.56 3.20
C ALA A 106 11.01 -7.78 2.73
N GLN A 107 11.80 -8.40 3.60
CA GLN A 107 12.61 -9.55 3.22
C GLN A 107 11.76 -10.76 2.84
N VAL A 108 12.17 -11.47 1.80
CA VAL A 108 11.52 -12.68 1.29
C VAL A 108 12.25 -13.90 1.84
N PRO A 109 11.52 -14.95 2.29
CA PRO A 109 10.07 -15.16 2.13
C PRO A 109 9.20 -14.70 3.32
N SER A 110 9.79 -14.41 4.46
CA SER A 110 9.07 -14.26 5.74
C SER A 110 8.36 -12.91 5.94
N ARG A 111 8.63 -11.94 5.07
CA ARG A 111 8.18 -10.54 5.20
C ARG A 111 8.76 -9.84 6.45
N ASP A 112 9.99 -10.20 6.81
CA ASP A 112 10.75 -9.63 7.93
C ASP A 112 11.54 -8.39 7.49
N GLU A 113 12.36 -7.82 8.38
CA GLU A 113 13.19 -6.63 8.09
C GLU A 113 14.08 -6.84 6.85
N PRO A 114 14.23 -5.85 5.95
CA PRO A 114 15.06 -5.95 4.72
C PRO A 114 16.53 -6.34 4.94
N SER A 115 17.07 -6.14 6.15
CA SER A 115 18.45 -6.49 6.52
C SER A 115 18.64 -7.94 6.96
N THR A 116 17.55 -8.69 7.18
CA THR A 116 17.64 -10.10 7.58
C THR A 116 18.11 -10.96 6.41
N SER A 117 18.64 -12.15 6.73
CA SER A 117 18.99 -13.14 5.72
C SER A 117 17.74 -13.53 4.92
N GLY A 118 17.85 -13.52 3.60
CA GLY A 118 16.77 -13.89 2.71
C GLY A 118 17.22 -13.87 1.25
N GLU A 119 16.26 -13.83 0.35
CA GLU A 119 16.52 -13.97 -1.09
C GLU A 119 16.95 -12.66 -1.77
N ILE A 120 16.61 -11.51 -1.18
CA ILE A 120 16.82 -10.19 -1.81
C ILE A 120 17.98 -9.44 -1.18
N ASP A 121 18.95 -9.03 -2.01
CA ASP A 121 20.00 -8.07 -1.62
C ASP A 121 19.44 -6.64 -1.64
N TYR A 122 18.86 -6.23 -0.52
CA TYR A 122 18.29 -4.90 -0.38
C TYR A 122 19.33 -3.78 -0.39
N LYS A 123 20.61 -4.07 -0.06
CA LYS A 123 21.68 -3.08 -0.18
C LYS A 123 21.87 -2.69 -1.64
N TYR A 124 21.90 -3.68 -2.54
CA TYR A 124 21.94 -3.44 -3.97
C TYR A 124 20.68 -2.71 -4.48
N VAL A 125 19.49 -3.18 -4.09
CA VAL A 125 18.22 -2.57 -4.53
C VAL A 125 18.13 -1.10 -4.11
N PHE A 126 18.44 -0.77 -2.86
CA PHE A 126 18.43 0.61 -2.39
C PHE A 126 19.48 1.47 -3.09
N GLY A 127 20.68 0.93 -3.35
CA GLY A 127 21.69 1.61 -4.16
C GLY A 127 21.20 1.95 -5.57
N LEU A 128 20.49 1.02 -6.21
CA LEU A 128 19.90 1.23 -7.53
C LEU A 128 18.81 2.32 -7.48
N LEU A 129 17.88 2.24 -6.53
CA LEU A 129 16.82 3.23 -6.38
C LEU A 129 17.38 4.64 -6.15
N GLN A 130 18.36 4.77 -5.26
CA GLN A 130 19.03 6.04 -4.98
C GLN A 130 19.71 6.63 -6.22
N SER A 131 20.32 5.78 -7.07
CA SER A 131 20.97 6.23 -8.31
C SER A 131 19.99 6.78 -9.36
N THR A 132 18.73 6.35 -9.32
CA THR A 132 17.70 6.78 -10.28
C THR A 132 16.94 8.02 -9.84
N ASN A 133 16.63 8.13 -8.54
CA ASN A 133 16.06 9.33 -7.94
C ASN A 133 16.32 9.30 -6.41
N PRO A 134 17.10 10.24 -5.86
CA PRO A 134 17.44 10.23 -4.44
C PRO A 134 16.26 10.60 -3.52
N ASN A 135 15.15 11.12 -4.06
CA ASN A 135 14.00 11.62 -3.28
C ASN A 135 12.85 10.61 -3.15
N TRP A 136 13.09 9.32 -3.42
CA TRP A 136 12.07 8.30 -3.18
C TRP A 136 11.70 8.23 -1.69
N THR A 137 10.42 8.01 -1.43
CA THR A 137 9.97 7.51 -0.12
C THR A 137 9.82 6.00 -0.24
N ILE A 138 10.41 5.24 0.68
CA ILE A 138 10.25 3.78 0.75
C ILE A 138 9.43 3.44 1.98
N GLY A 139 8.30 2.76 1.78
CA GLY A 139 7.50 2.24 2.89
C GLY A 139 8.14 0.98 3.46
N LEU A 140 8.33 0.95 4.78
CA LEU A 140 8.83 -0.22 5.51
C LEU A 140 7.63 -0.98 6.10
N GLU A 141 7.12 -1.96 5.36
CA GLU A 141 5.98 -2.78 5.79
C GLU A 141 6.40 -4.24 5.95
N HIS A 142 7.04 -4.50 7.09
CA HIS A 142 7.54 -5.81 7.47
C HIS A 142 7.12 -6.16 8.90
N ASN A 143 7.20 -7.44 9.24
CA ASN A 143 7.06 -7.91 10.61
C ASN A 143 8.32 -7.54 11.40
N PHE A 144 8.13 -7.05 12.61
CA PHE A 144 9.22 -6.74 13.52
C PHE A 144 9.45 -7.88 14.51
N HIS A 145 10.71 -8.25 14.71
CA HIS A 145 11.10 -9.23 15.74
C HIS A 145 12.11 -8.62 16.72
N ASP A 146 11.79 -8.63 18.02
CA ASP A 146 12.65 -8.09 19.08
C ASP A 146 14.08 -8.69 19.07
N ALA A 147 14.21 -9.94 18.62
CA ALA A 147 15.49 -10.63 18.51
C ALA A 147 16.46 -10.00 17.49
N HIS A 148 15.96 -9.16 16.58
CA HIS A 148 16.75 -8.53 15.51
C HIS A 148 17.31 -7.14 15.91
N GLY A 149 17.07 -6.68 17.15
CA GLY A 149 17.52 -5.38 17.65
C GLY A 149 16.42 -4.32 17.58
N ALA A 150 16.76 -3.04 17.75
CA ALA A 150 15.73 -2.00 17.69
C ALA A 150 15.21 -1.84 16.25
N PRO A 151 13.93 -1.43 16.04
CA PRO A 151 13.25 -1.47 14.74
C PRO A 151 13.94 -0.77 13.56
N ARG A 152 14.96 0.05 13.81
CA ARG A 152 15.62 0.89 12.81
C ARG A 152 17.15 0.82 12.83
N ASP A 153 17.74 -0.01 13.68
CA ASP A 153 19.20 -0.08 13.85
C ASP A 153 19.92 -0.54 12.58
N TRP A 154 19.21 -1.29 11.73
CA TRP A 154 19.73 -1.79 10.46
C TRP A 154 19.77 -0.74 9.35
N VAL A 155 19.01 0.35 9.45
CA VAL A 155 18.83 1.34 8.37
C VAL A 155 20.15 1.95 7.90
N PRO A 156 21.05 2.44 8.79
CA PRO A 156 22.35 2.98 8.37
C PRO A 156 23.24 1.91 7.70
N GLY A 157 23.14 0.65 8.12
CA GLY A 157 23.90 -0.46 7.56
C GLY A 157 23.61 -0.73 6.08
N LEU A 158 22.44 -0.28 5.60
CA LEU A 158 22.03 -0.37 4.19
C LEU A 158 22.29 0.92 3.40
N GLY A 159 23.01 1.89 3.97
CA GLY A 159 23.33 3.16 3.30
C GLY A 159 22.15 4.13 3.20
N LEU A 160 21.10 3.91 4.00
CA LEU A 160 19.92 4.77 4.06
C LEU A 160 20.03 5.80 5.17
N THR A 161 19.30 6.91 5.02
CA THR A 161 19.16 7.97 6.04
C THR A 161 17.69 8.11 6.43
N MET A 162 17.43 8.59 7.64
CA MET A 162 16.08 8.75 8.22
C MET A 162 15.54 10.17 8.04
#